data_AF-A0A7C4ZJW1-F1
#
_entry.id   AF-A0A7C4ZJW1-F1
#
_cell.length_a   1.000
_cell.length_b   1.000
_cell.length_c   1.000
_cell.angle_alpha   90.00
_cell.angle_beta   90.00
_cell.angle_gamma   90.00
#
_symmetry.space_group_name_H-M   'P 1'
#
loop_
_entity.id
_entity.type
_entity.pdbx_description
1 polymer ?
#
loop_
_entity_poly.entity_id
_entity_poly.type
_entity_poly.pdbx_seq_one_letter_code
_entity_poly.pdbx_strand_id
1 'polypeptide(L)'
;MADRKKHMQSQDVSVLMQLSLSGKKELASRYVALARAISKRSRVSMREYNRIHCRKCSASLRATPGIRVRTRTTRGAAMLVYTCSCGHSTRMPLHKMNA
;
A
#
# COMPACT_ATOMS: atom_id res chain seq x y z
N MET A 1 29.99 -0.81 1.06
CA MET A 1 29.15 -2.04 1.09
C MET A 1 27.72 -1.83 1.59
N ALA A 2 27.48 -0.97 2.59
CA ALA A 2 26.14 -0.69 3.13
C ALA A 2 25.16 -0.14 2.08
N ASP A 3 25.65 0.66 1.13
CA ASP A 3 24.84 1.26 0.05
C ASP A 3 24.28 0.20 -0.92
N ARG A 4 25.15 -0.70 -1.39
CA ARG A 4 24.76 -1.80 -2.29
C ARG A 4 23.72 -2.74 -1.66
N LYS A 5 23.81 -3.02 -0.36
CA LYS A 5 22.81 -3.82 0.37
C LYS A 5 21.45 -3.14 0.43
N LYS A 6 21.41 -1.84 0.70
CA LYS A 6 20.15 -1.07 0.69
C LYS A 6 19.52 -1.04 -0.70
N HIS A 7 20.32 -0.86 -1.74
CA HIS A 7 19.84 -0.89 -3.12
C HIS A 7 19.20 -2.25 -3.47
N MET A 8 19.86 -3.35 -3.11
CA MET A 8 19.32 -4.69 -3.32
C MET A 8 18.00 -4.90 -2.55
N GLN A 9 17.95 -4.44 -1.29
CA GLN A 9 16.72 -4.52 -0.49
C GLN A 9 15.59 -3.64 -1.03
N SER A 10 15.89 -2.50 -1.67
CA SER A 10 14.87 -1.72 -2.37
C SER A 10 14.34 -2.41 -3.62
N GLN A 11 15.20 -3.12 -4.35
CA GLN A 11 14.77 -3.95 -5.49
C GLN A 11 13.92 -5.12 -5.03
N ASP A 12 14.28 -5.80 -3.93
CA ASP A 12 13.48 -6.89 -3.38
C ASP A 12 12.07 -6.43 -3.03
N VAL A 13 11.96 -5.25 -2.40
CA VAL A 13 10.67 -4.64 -2.04
C VAL A 13 9.84 -4.32 -3.29
N SER A 14 10.46 -3.77 -4.34
CA SER A 14 9.72 -3.43 -5.57
C SER A 14 9.21 -4.66 -6.30
N VAL A 15 10.03 -5.70 -6.43
CA VAL A 15 9.66 -6.98 -7.07
C VAL A 15 8.52 -7.66 -6.32
N LEU A 16 8.61 -7.75 -4.98
CA LEU A 16 7.53 -8.32 -4.16
C LEU A 16 6.22 -7.55 -4.32
N MET A 17 6.28 -6.22 -4.40
CA MET A 17 5.09 -5.41 -4.63
C MET A 17 4.51 -5.61 -6.03
N GLN A 18 5.34 -5.75 -7.06
CA GLN A 18 4.87 -6.09 -8.41
C GLN A 18 4.20 -7.46 -8.45
N LEU A 19 4.79 -8.48 -7.82
CA LEU A 19 4.19 -9.81 -7.72
C LEU A 19 2.86 -9.80 -6.95
N SER A 20 2.71 -8.92 -5.96
CA SER A 20 1.44 -8.73 -5.24
C SER A 20 0.31 -8.16 -6.12
N LEU A 21 0.65 -7.53 -7.24
CA LEU A 21 -0.28 -6.92 -8.19
C LEU A 21 -0.66 -7.88 -9.33
N SER A 22 0.27 -8.72 -9.78
CA SER A 22 0.08 -9.65 -10.92
C SER A 22 -0.23 -11.09 -10.50
N GLY A 23 0.09 -11.49 -9.27
CA GLY A 23 -0.01 -12.87 -8.81
C GLY A 23 -1.39 -13.32 -8.36
N LYS A 24 -1.47 -14.61 -7.98
CA LYS A 24 -2.68 -15.22 -7.38
C LYS A 24 -3.09 -14.47 -6.12
N LYS A 25 -4.39 -14.20 -5.96
CA LYS A 25 -4.97 -13.39 -4.86
C LYS A 25 -4.53 -13.86 -3.46
N GLU A 26 -4.42 -15.18 -3.28
CA GLU A 26 -4.03 -15.82 -2.02
C GLU A 26 -2.58 -15.50 -1.60
N LEU A 27 -1.67 -15.32 -2.56
CA LEU A 27 -0.26 -15.03 -2.31
C LEU A 27 0.02 -13.53 -2.18
N ALA A 28 -0.86 -12.67 -2.71
CA ALA A 28 -0.66 -11.23 -2.72
C ALA A 28 -0.43 -10.65 -1.32
N SER A 29 -1.22 -11.09 -0.33
CA SER A 29 -1.06 -10.67 1.07
C SER A 29 0.28 -11.10 1.67
N ARG A 30 0.77 -12.29 1.28
CA ARG A 30 2.07 -12.80 1.73
C ARG A 30 3.23 -11.97 1.16
N TYR A 31 3.19 -11.63 -0.13
CA TYR A 31 4.21 -10.79 -0.75
C TYR A 31 4.27 -9.38 -0.13
N VAL A 32 3.13 -8.75 0.14
CA VAL A 32 3.09 -7.46 0.83
C VAL A 32 3.66 -7.58 2.25
N ALA A 33 3.33 -8.64 2.98
CA ALA A 33 3.86 -8.86 4.33
C ALA A 33 5.40 -8.99 4.32
N LEU A 34 5.96 -9.73 3.36
CA LEU A 34 7.41 -9.85 3.16
C LEU A 34 8.04 -8.51 2.80
N ALA A 35 7.48 -7.78 1.84
CA ALA A 35 7.96 -6.45 1.44
C ALA A 35 8.00 -5.49 2.63
N ARG A 36 6.97 -5.50 3.49
CA ARG A 36 6.94 -4.69 4.71
C ARG A 36 7.99 -5.10 5.73
N ALA A 37 8.22 -6.39 5.91
CA ALA A 37 9.24 -6.89 6.82
C ALA A 37 10.64 -6.45 6.37
N ILE A 38 10.94 -6.60 5.06
CA ILE A 38 12.20 -6.15 4.47
C ILE A 38 12.36 -4.64 4.64
N SER A 39 11.36 -3.85 4.22
CA SER A 39 11.39 -2.38 4.34
C SER A 39 11.64 -1.90 5.76
N LYS A 40 10.97 -2.48 6.76
CA LYS A 40 11.18 -2.14 8.18
C LYS A 40 12.61 -2.45 8.64
N ARG A 41 13.13 -3.62 8.25
CA ARG A 41 14.48 -4.07 8.62
C ARG A 41 15.57 -3.24 7.94
N SER A 42 15.38 -2.89 6.67
CA SER A 42 16.34 -2.16 5.84
C SER A 42 16.23 -0.63 5.93
N ARG A 43 15.15 -0.13 6.53
CA ARG A 43 14.73 1.29 6.51
C ARG A 43 14.59 1.85 5.09
N VAL A 44 14.15 1.01 4.15
CA VAL A 44 13.84 1.42 2.78
C VAL A 44 12.41 1.96 2.71
N SER A 45 12.23 3.09 2.03
CA SER A 45 10.92 3.71 1.83
C SER A 45 10.03 2.87 0.92
N MET A 46 8.76 2.72 1.30
CA MET A 46 7.69 2.14 0.46
C MET A 46 6.63 3.18 0.10
N ARG A 47 7.01 4.46 0.00
CA ARG A 47 6.04 5.56 -0.21
C ARG A 47 5.13 5.33 -1.41
N GLU A 48 5.68 4.81 -2.50
CA GLU A 48 4.96 4.52 -3.75
C GLU A 48 3.87 3.45 -3.56
N TYR A 49 4.13 2.46 -2.70
CA TYR A 49 3.26 1.31 -2.49
C TYR A 49 2.25 1.51 -1.35
N ASN A 50 2.33 2.61 -0.58
CA ASN A 50 1.50 2.86 0.60
C ASN A 50 -0.01 2.93 0.34
N ARG A 51 -0.42 3.14 -0.92
CA ARG A 51 -1.82 3.23 -1.34
C ARG A 51 -2.38 1.91 -1.89
N ILE A 52 -1.50 0.93 -2.11
CA ILE A 52 -1.82 -0.33 -2.79
C ILE A 52 -2.16 -1.43 -1.78
N HIS A 53 -1.75 -1.28 -0.52
CA HIS A 53 -1.98 -2.29 0.51
C HIS A 53 -2.58 -1.71 1.79
N CYS A 54 -3.20 -2.58 2.58
CA CYS A 54 -3.66 -2.22 3.92
C CYS A 54 -2.48 -2.13 4.89
N ARG A 55 -2.35 -1.00 5.59
CA ARG A 55 -1.31 -0.81 6.62
C ARG A 55 -1.51 -1.66 7.87
N LYS A 56 -2.72 -2.20 8.09
CA LYS A 56 -3.03 -3.06 9.23
C LYS A 56 -2.74 -4.53 8.90
N CYS A 57 -3.54 -5.14 8.03
CA CYS A 57 -3.46 -6.58 7.73
C CYS A 57 -2.50 -6.96 6.61
N SER A 58 -1.83 -6.00 5.95
CA SER A 58 -0.96 -6.26 4.78
C SER A 58 -1.70 -6.86 3.58
N ALA A 59 -3.03 -6.83 3.54
CA ALA A 59 -3.78 -7.28 2.38
C ALA A 59 -3.54 -6.36 1.18
N SER A 60 -3.38 -6.94 0.00
CA SER A 60 -3.32 -6.19 -1.25
C SER A 60 -4.70 -5.65 -1.59
N LEU A 61 -4.80 -4.32 -1.76
CA LEU A 61 -6.07 -3.65 -2.05
C LEU A 61 -6.56 -3.86 -3.48
N ARG A 62 -5.71 -4.41 -4.36
CA ARG A 62 -6.10 -4.72 -5.75
C ARG A 62 -6.57 -6.16 -5.89
N ALA A 63 -5.97 -7.07 -5.11
CA ALA A 63 -6.26 -8.50 -5.18
C ALA A 63 -7.42 -8.94 -4.26
N THR A 64 -7.64 -8.23 -3.15
CA THR A 64 -8.61 -8.64 -2.12
C THR A 64 -10.02 -8.15 -2.47
N PRO A 65 -11.02 -9.04 -2.58
CA PRO A 65 -12.41 -8.63 -2.73
C PRO A 65 -12.94 -7.93 -1.47
N GLY A 66 -13.94 -7.05 -1.62
CA GLY A 66 -14.62 -6.40 -0.49
C GLY A 66 -14.04 -5.06 -0.03
N ILE A 67 -13.30 -4.36 -0.89
CA ILE A 67 -12.79 -3.02 -0.58
C ILE A 67 -13.81 -1.97 -0.95
N ARG A 68 -14.17 -1.14 0.02
CA ARG A 68 -15.09 -0.01 -0.18
C ARG A 68 -14.29 1.26 -0.34
N VAL A 69 -14.36 1.88 -1.51
CA VAL A 69 -13.81 3.21 -1.79
C VAL A 69 -14.94 4.21 -1.83
N ARG A 70 -14.82 5.31 -1.09
CA ARG A 70 -15.82 6.38 -1.00
C ARG A 70 -15.14 7.72 -1.11
N THR A 71 -15.72 8.65 -1.85
CA THR A 71 -15.32 10.06 -1.80
C THR A 71 -16.21 10.79 -0.81
N ARG A 72 -15.60 11.55 0.10
CA ARG A 72 -16.29 12.45 1.03
C ARG A 72 -15.84 13.87 0.73
N THR A 73 -16.80 14.75 0.43
CA THR A 73 -16.52 16.16 0.23
C THR A 73 -16.91 16.92 1.49
N THR A 74 -15.96 17.64 2.09
CA THR A 74 -16.19 18.45 3.29
C THR A 74 -15.45 19.77 3.15
N ARG A 75 -16.17 20.91 3.29
CA ARG A 75 -15.58 22.27 3.33
C ARG A 75 -14.56 22.53 2.19
N GLY A 76 -14.94 22.28 0.94
CA GLY A 76 -14.08 22.52 -0.24
C GLY A 76 -12.96 21.50 -0.46
N ALA A 77 -12.78 20.51 0.42
CA ALA A 77 -11.82 19.43 0.26
C ALA A 77 -12.51 18.10 -0.03
N ALA A 78 -12.09 17.42 -1.09
CA ALA A 78 -12.49 16.06 -1.37
C ALA A 78 -11.52 15.06 -0.70
N MET A 79 -12.04 14.06 -0.02
CA MET A 79 -11.28 13.01 0.64
C MET A 79 -11.69 11.64 0.10
N LEU A 80 -10.72 10.87 -0.36
CA LEU A 80 -10.91 9.46 -0.69
C LEU A 80 -10.71 8.62 0.58
N VAL A 81 -11.77 7.91 0.98
CA VAL A 81 -11.75 6.98 2.10
C VAL A 81 -11.85 5.56 1.54
N TYR A 82 -10.80 4.77 1.70
CA TYR A 82 -10.86 3.34 1.40
C TYR A 82 -10.92 2.53 2.68
N THR A 83 -11.78 1.51 2.71
CA THR A 83 -11.95 0.59 3.84
C THR A 83 -11.63 -0.83 3.38
N CYS A 84 -10.64 -1.43 4.03
CA CYS A 84 -10.25 -2.82 3.82
C CYS A 84 -11.24 -3.77 4.51
N SER A 85 -11.29 -5.03 4.07
CA SER A 85 -12.09 -6.10 4.69
C SER A 85 -11.78 -6.31 6.18
N CYS A 86 -10.58 -5.97 6.64
CA CYS A 86 -10.21 -6.00 8.07
C CYS A 86 -10.78 -4.84 8.90
N GLY A 87 -11.60 -3.95 8.31
CA GLY A 87 -12.18 -2.79 8.98
C GLY A 87 -11.26 -1.57 9.09
N HIS A 88 -10.01 -1.65 8.62
CA HIS A 88 -9.13 -0.48 8.60
C HIS A 88 -9.52 0.48 7.47
N SER A 89 -9.80 1.74 7.84
CA SER A 89 -10.08 2.83 6.91
C SER A 89 -8.91 3.80 6.86
N THR A 90 -8.49 4.17 5.65
CA THR A 90 -7.49 5.20 5.42
C THR A 90 -8.11 6.34 4.63
N ARG A 91 -7.71 7.56 4.96
CA ARG A 91 -8.18 8.79 4.31
C ARG A 91 -7.04 9.37 3.47
N MET A 92 -7.32 9.70 2.23
CA MET A 92 -6.40 10.38 1.32
C MET A 92 -7.05 11.67 0.85
N PRO A 93 -6.42 12.84 1.07
CA PRO A 93 -6.90 14.07 0.46
C PRO A 93 -6.76 13.97 -1.05
N LEU A 94 -7.87 14.14 -1.76
CA LEU A 94 -7.85 14.53 -3.15
C LEU A 94 -7.56 16.04 -3.13
N HIS A 95 -6.79 16.54 -4.09
CA HIS A 95 -6.30 17.92 -4.10
C HIS A 95 -7.40 18.93 -3.72
N LYS A 96 -7.01 20.05 -3.08
CA LYS A 96 -7.94 21.17 -2.86
C LYS A 96 -8.57 21.48 -4.22
N MET A 97 -9.90 21.34 -4.34
CA MET A 97 -10.60 22.09 -5.37
C MET A 97 -10.40 23.53 -4.92
N ASN A 98 -9.49 24.24 -5.59
CA ASN A 98 -9.42 25.68 -5.41
C ASN A 98 -10.82 26.19 -5.78
N ALA A 99 -11.55 26.66 -4.77
CA ALA A 99 -12.73 27.48 -4.96
C ALA A 99 -12.27 28.90 -5.26
#